data_AF-A0AAD3WD41-F1
#
_entry.id   AF-A0AAD3WD41-F1
#
_cell.length_a   1.000
_cell.length_b   1.000
_cell.length_c   1.000
_cell.angle_alpha   90.00
_cell.angle_beta   90.00
_cell.angle_gamma   90.00
#
_symmetry.space_group_name_H-M   'P 1'
#
loop_
_entity.id
_entity.type
_entity.pdbx_description
1 polymer ?
#
loop_
_entity_poly.entity_id
_entity_poly.type
_entity_poly.pdbx_seq_one_letter_code
_entity_poly.pdbx_strand_id
1 'polypeptide(L)' 'MANAELLKKKVCEEIDKRKDEIIEIGNDIFAHPELGYKEFRTSEIVGKMFEKMG' A
#
# COMPACT_ATOMS: atom_id res chain seq x y z
N MET A 1 -14.93 -22.73 -14.97
CA MET A 1 -14.41 -22.21 -13.70
C MET A 1 -13.02 -21.62 -13.91
N ALA A 2 -12.95 -20.39 -14.43
CA ALA A 2 -11.68 -19.72 -14.78
C ALA A 2 -11.65 -18.22 -14.38
N ASN A 3 -12.71 -17.73 -13.73
CA ASN A 3 -12.86 -16.30 -13.44
C ASN A 3 -12.01 -15.85 -12.24
N ALA A 4 -12.06 -16.61 -11.13
CA ALA A 4 -11.32 -16.26 -9.92
C ALA A 4 -9.79 -16.28 -10.13
N GLU A 5 -9.25 -17.29 -10.83
CA GLU A 5 -7.82 -17.37 -11.11
C GLU A 5 -7.34 -16.25 -12.05
N LEU A 6 -8.14 -15.89 -13.06
CA LEU A 6 -7.83 -14.76 -13.92
C LEU A 6 -7.85 -13.43 -13.15
N LEU A 7 -8.81 -13.24 -12.24
CA LEU A 7 -8.88 -12.05 -11.40
C LEU A 7 -7.70 -11.98 -10.43
N LYS A 8 -7.33 -13.09 -9.78
CA LYS A 8 -6.13 -13.16 -8.93
C LYS A 8 -4.88 -12.78 -9.70
N LYS A 9 -4.70 -13.32 -10.91
CA LYS A 9 -3.55 -12.98 -11.76
C LYS A 9 -3.47 -11.48 -12.02
N LYS A 10 -4.58 -10.84 -12.41
CA LYS A 10 -4.63 -9.40 -12.62
C LYS A 10 -4.30 -8.61 -11.36
N VAL A 11 -4.81 -9.03 -10.20
CA VAL A 11 -4.48 -8.40 -8.91
C VAL A 11 -2.99 -8.50 -8.62
N CYS A 12 -2.39 -9.69 -8.77
CA CYS A 12 -0.95 -9.87 -8.56
C CYS A 12 -0.13 -9.00 -9.52
N GLU A 13 -0.48 -8.95 -10.81
CA GLU A 13 0.20 -8.10 -11.79
C GLU A 13 0.13 -6.61 -11.41
N GLU A 14 -1.00 -6.14 -10.89
CA GLU A 14 -1.14 -4.75 -10.44
C GLU A 14 -0.38 -4.44 -9.14
N ILE A 15 -0.24 -5.43 -8.24
CA ILE A 15 0.62 -5.33 -7.05
C ILE A 15 2.08 -5.26 -7.48
N ASP A 16 2.52 -6.16 -8.37
CA ASP A 16 3.90 -6.23 -8.85
C ASP A 16 4.33 -4.94 -9.55
N LYS A 17 3.42 -4.31 -10.32
CA LYS A 17 3.66 -3.00 -10.95
C LYS A 17 3.90 -1.86 -9.94
N ARG A 18 3.38 -1.98 -8.72
CA ARG A 18 3.48 -0.95 -7.65
C ARG A 18 4.36 -1.39 -6.49
N LYS A 19 5.06 -2.53 -6.62
CA LYS A 19 5.81 -3.16 -5.53
C LYS A 19 6.81 -2.20 -4.87
N ASP A 20 7.50 -1.39 -5.66
CA ASP A 20 8.56 -0.53 -5.17
C ASP A 20 7.98 0.61 -4.32
N GLU A 21 6.87 1.20 -4.76
CA GLU A 21 6.11 2.21 -4.00
C GLU A 21 5.57 1.63 -2.68
N ILE A 22 5.01 0.42 -2.70
CA ILE A 22 4.51 -0.27 -1.49
C ILE A 22 5.65 -0.52 -0.50
N ILE A 23 6.80 -1.00 -0.98
CA ILE A 23 7.98 -1.27 -0.15
C ILE A 23 8.55 0.02 0.42
N GLU A 24 8.64 1.08 -0.38
CA GLU A 24 9.14 2.39 0.05
C GLU A 24 8.30 2.97 1.18
N ILE A 25 6.97 2.93 1.06
CA ILE A 25 6.04 3.38 2.11
C ILE A 25 6.22 2.56 3.40
N GLY A 26 6.31 1.22 3.27
CA GLY A 26 6.52 0.35 4.42
C GLY A 26 7.83 0.65 5.15
N ASN A 27 8.91 0.87 4.40
CA ASN A 27 10.22 1.24 4.94
C ASN A 27 10.20 2.62 5.60
N ASP A 28 9.51 3.59 5.01
CA ASP A 28 9.39 4.93 5.58
C ASP A 28 8.62 4.94 6.92
N ILE A 29 7.50 4.21 7.00
CA ILE A 29 6.75 4.02 8.25
C ILE A 29 7.61 3.32 9.29
N PHE A 30 8.34 2.27 8.90
CA PHE A 30 9.25 1.55 9.80
C PHE A 30 10.38 2.43 10.33
N ALA A 31 10.95 3.31 9.50
CA ALA A 31 12.01 4.23 9.89
C ALA A 31 11.54 5.35 10.83
N HIS A 32 10.24 5.63 10.88
CA HIS A 32 9.64 6.71 11.67
C HIS A 32 8.50 6.18 12.56
N PRO A 33 8.81 5.35 13.57
CA PRO A 33 7.79 4.74 14.42
C PRO A 33 7.04 5.81 15.23
N GLU A 34 5.73 5.65 15.31
CA GLU A 34 4.85 6.50 16.12
C GLU A 34 4.31 5.72 17.32
N LEU A 35 3.92 6.44 18.37
CA LEU A 35 3.24 5.83 19.51
C LEU A 35 1.85 5.37 19.08
N GLY A 36 1.41 4.22 19.59
CA GLY A 36 0.05 3.74 19.33
C GLY A 36 -1.00 4.79 19.69
N TYR A 37 -2.04 4.92 18.85
CA TYR A 37 -3.07 5.96 18.93
C TYR A 37 -2.58 7.39 18.64
N LYS A 38 -1.33 7.56 18.20
CA LYS A 38 -0.74 8.85 17.79
C LYS A 38 -0.03 8.74 16.44
N GLU A 39 -0.52 7.84 15.58
CA GLU A 39 0.01 7.54 14.23
C GLU A 39 -0.43 8.61 13.20
N PHE A 40 -0.18 9.88 13.50
CA PHE A 40 -0.66 11.01 12.69
C PHE A 40 0.06 11.05 11.33
N ARG A 41 1.38 10.87 11.32
CA ARG A 41 2.19 10.86 10.10
C ARG A 41 1.87 9.65 9.23
N THR A 42 1.76 8.47 9.84
CA THR A 42 1.40 7.23 9.16
C THR A 42 0.02 7.34 8.53
N SER A 43 -0.95 7.86 9.27
CA SER A 43 -2.31 8.08 8.74
C SER A 43 -2.33 9.09 7.59
N GLU A 44 -1.52 10.16 7.66
CA GLU A 44 -1.39 11.13 6.58
C GLU A 44 -0.79 10.53 5.32
N ILE A 45 0.28 9.73 5.45
CA ILE A 45 0.91 9.02 4.33
C ILE A 45 -0.09 8.10 3.65
N VAL A 46 -0.79 7.26 4.41
CA VAL A 46 -1.80 6.33 3.87
C VAL A 46 -2.96 7.10 3.22
N GLY A 47 -3.40 8.20 3.81
CA GLY A 47 -4.44 9.07 3.24
C GLY A 47 -4.03 9.63 1.87
N LYS A 48 -2.83 10.22 1.78
CA LYS A 48 -2.27 10.73 0.52
C LYS A 48 -2.16 9.64 -0.54
N MET A 49 -1.87 8.40 -0.15
CA MET A 49 -1.82 7.28 -1.09
C MET A 49 -3.19 6.93 -1.66
N PHE A 50 -4.23 6.91 -0.84
CA PHE A 50 -5.59 6.71 -1.35
C PHE A 50 -6.06 7.88 -2.23
N GLU A 51 -5.75 9.12 -1.86
CA GLU A 51 -6.06 10.30 -2.70
C GLU A 51 -5.45 10.22 -4.10
N LYS A 52 -4.23 9.67 -4.23
CA LYS A 52 -3.60 9.44 -5.55
C LYS A 52 -4.33 8.39 -6.40
N MET A 53 -5.09 7.48 -5.78
CA MET A 53 -5.76 6.37 -6.45
C MET A 53 -7.16 6.70 -6.96
N GLY A 54 -7.74 7.85 -6.55
CA GLY A 54 -9.05 8.34 -7.00
C GLY A 54 -10.14 8.21 -5.96
#